data_AF-Q838M5-F1
#
_entry.id   AF-Q838M5-F1
#
_cell.length_a   1.000
_cell.length_b   1.000
_cell.length_c   1.000
_cell.angle_alpha   90.00
_cell.angle_beta   90.00
_cell.angle_gamma   90.00
#
_symmetry.space_group_name_H-M   'P 1'
#
loop_
_entity.id
_entity.type
_entity.pdbx_description
1 polymer ?
#
loop_
_entity_poly.entity_id
_entity_poly.type
_entity_poly.pdbx_seq_one_letter_code
_entity_poly.pdbx_strand_id
1 'polypeptide(L)'
;MIIFLLILCVLGFAYTNVFGRKVWHKFCMVIFGLGFLASLSLIVLNDKDHFGMTEVTQDKTFELKSSSSSKDGPNMLLYQPLGDGSEKVYLYNTPDKKKLQKTGTENVTNTVQKDAQKATLVQKTTKWSYQESWAKTLFGLADNDNQFAKQENTFNVASDWLVLSADQAKKLGEYMEQHAADIKKEGTETVGKKMMAAMMANPSMSQEEQAKLTEQYTKEFQQELIQKILSDMK
;
A
#
# COMPACT_ATOMS: atom_id res chain seq x y z
N MET A 1 -25.36 17.70 14.36
CA MET A 1 -26.20 18.56 15.24
C MET A 1 -25.59 19.94 15.50
N ILE A 2 -24.26 20.08 15.45
CA ILE A 2 -23.55 21.32 15.82
C ILE A 2 -23.89 22.53 14.95
N ILE A 3 -24.14 22.34 13.64
CA ILE A 3 -24.56 23.41 12.73
C ILE A 3 -25.93 23.97 13.15
N PHE A 4 -26.86 23.10 13.57
CA PHE A 4 -28.16 23.54 14.08
C PHE A 4 -28.01 24.34 15.38
N LEU A 5 -27.12 23.92 16.29
CA LEU A 5 -26.81 24.67 17.52
C LEU A 5 -26.23 26.05 17.19
N LEU A 6 -25.33 26.14 16.22
CA LEU A 6 -24.77 27.41 15.75
C LEU A 6 -25.87 28.34 15.23
N ILE A 7 -26.75 27.85 14.35
CA ILE A 7 -27.88 28.64 13.81
C ILE A 7 -28.81 29.08 14.95
N LEU A 8 -29.15 28.19 15.87
CA LEU A 8 -29.99 28.51 17.02
C LEU A 8 -29.36 29.59 17.91
N CYS A 9 -28.04 29.54 18.12
CA CYS A 9 -27.33 30.58 18.85
C CYS A 9 -27.40 31.93 18.15
N VAL A 10 -27.22 31.98 16.82
CA VAL A 10 -27.35 33.23 16.04
C VAL A 10 -28.76 33.80 16.12
N LEU A 11 -29.78 32.97 15.91
CA LEU A 11 -31.19 33.39 15.98
C LEU A 11 -31.57 33.83 17.39
N GLY A 12 -31.14 33.09 18.42
CA GLY A 12 -31.37 33.43 19.82
C GLY A 12 -30.69 34.74 20.22
N PHE A 13 -29.46 34.96 19.77
CA PHE A 13 -28.75 36.21 19.96
C PHE A 13 -29.50 37.39 19.31
N ALA A 14 -29.89 37.26 18.05
CA ALA A 14 -30.64 38.30 17.34
C ALA A 14 -32.01 38.58 18.01
N TYR A 15 -32.76 37.53 18.35
CA TYR A 15 -34.06 37.65 19.00
C TYR A 15 -33.97 38.36 20.35
N THR A 16 -33.01 37.97 21.20
CA THR A 16 -32.80 38.59 22.51
C THR A 16 -32.35 40.04 22.39
N ASN A 17 -31.64 40.40 21.31
CA ASN A 17 -31.26 41.78 21.00
C ASN A 17 -32.43 42.66 20.58
N VAL A 18 -33.29 42.16 19.69
CA VAL A 18 -34.41 42.95 19.17
C VAL A 18 -35.55 43.06 20.19
N PHE A 19 -35.86 42.00 20.93
CA PHE A 19 -37.06 41.93 21.77
C PHE A 19 -36.80 41.91 23.28
N GLY A 20 -35.53 41.87 23.70
CA GLY A 20 -35.15 41.82 25.12
C GLY A 20 -35.44 43.14 25.84
N ARG A 21 -36.29 43.11 26.88
CA ARG A 21 -36.64 44.31 27.68
C ARG A 21 -36.25 44.23 29.17
N LYS A 22 -35.97 43.03 29.68
CA LYS A 22 -35.61 42.76 31.09
C LYS A 22 -34.12 42.46 31.24
N VAL A 23 -33.54 42.69 32.42
CA VAL A 23 -32.11 42.44 32.72
C VAL A 23 -31.63 41.04 32.30
N TRP A 24 -32.50 40.03 32.37
CA TRP A 24 -32.22 38.66 31.92
C TRP A 24 -31.83 38.55 30.43
N HIS A 25 -32.26 39.49 29.57
CA HIS A 25 -31.88 39.48 28.16
C HIS A 25 -30.37 39.63 27.97
N LYS A 26 -29.68 40.40 28.83
CA LYS A 26 -28.22 40.60 28.75
C LYS A 26 -27.48 39.30 29.03
N PHE A 27 -27.98 38.53 30.00
CA PHE A 27 -27.44 37.21 30.31
C PHE A 27 -27.67 36.23 29.15
N CYS A 28 -28.88 36.19 28.58
CA CYS A 28 -29.17 35.36 27.42
C CYS A 28 -28.30 35.72 26.20
N MET A 29 -28.06 37.00 25.94
CA MET A 29 -27.16 37.44 24.87
C MET A 29 -25.74 36.90 25.06
N VAL A 30 -25.21 36.97 26.28
CA VAL A 30 -23.87 36.45 26.58
C VAL A 30 -23.83 34.94 26.36
N ILE A 31 -24.84 34.20 26.81
CA ILE A 31 -24.93 32.75 26.57
C ILE A 31 -24.95 32.43 25.08
N PHE A 32 -25.82 33.08 24.30
CA PHE A 32 -25.91 32.80 22.86
C PHE A 32 -24.67 33.25 22.10
N GLY A 33 -24.05 34.36 22.49
CA GLY A 33 -22.78 34.82 21.93
C GLY A 33 -21.64 33.84 22.20
N LEU A 34 -21.50 33.38 23.44
CA LEU A 34 -20.50 32.37 23.80
C LEU A 34 -20.80 31.01 23.15
N GLY A 35 -22.07 30.61 23.08
CA GLY A 35 -22.49 29.38 22.42
C GLY A 35 -22.18 29.39 20.92
N PHE A 36 -22.35 30.53 20.26
CA PHE A 36 -21.95 30.72 18.86
C PHE A 36 -20.44 30.55 18.68
N LEU A 37 -19.64 31.27 19.48
CA LEU A 37 -18.17 31.20 19.41
C LEU A 37 -17.65 29.80 19.72
N ALA A 38 -18.23 29.14 20.74
CA ALA A 38 -17.89 27.76 21.09
C ALA A 38 -18.25 26.79 19.97
N SER A 39 -19.45 26.91 19.39
CA SER A 39 -19.87 26.05 18.27
C SER A 39 -18.96 26.22 17.06
N LEU A 40 -18.61 27.45 16.69
CA LEU A 40 -17.69 27.72 15.60
C LEU A 40 -16.30 27.13 15.87
N SER A 41 -15.77 27.33 17.08
CA SER A 41 -14.47 26.79 17.48
C SER A 41 -14.45 25.26 17.42
N LEU A 42 -15.50 24.60 17.92
CA LEU A 42 -15.63 23.15 17.88
C LEU A 42 -15.76 22.60 16.45
N ILE A 43 -16.43 23.32 15.55
CA ILE A 43 -16.48 22.95 14.13
C ILE A 43 -15.08 23.01 13.52
N VAL A 44 -14.32 24.09 13.76
CA VAL A 44 -12.95 24.23 13.23
C VAL A 44 -12.03 23.15 13.80
N LEU A 45 -12.12 22.86 15.10
CA LEU A 45 -11.33 21.80 15.73
C LEU A 45 -11.71 20.41 15.22
N ASN A 46 -12.99 20.16 14.93
CA ASN A 46 -13.44 18.90 14.34
C ASN A 46 -12.94 18.74 12.91
N ASP A 47 -12.98 19.81 12.11
CA ASP A 47 -12.57 19.79 10.71
C ASP A 47 -11.05 19.69 10.54
N LYS A 48 -10.27 20.45 11.32
CA LYS A 48 -8.81 20.51 11.20
C LYS A 48 -8.08 19.46 12.03
N ASP A 49 -8.49 19.30 13.28
CA ASP A 49 -7.79 18.49 14.28
C ASP A 49 -8.55 17.20 14.63
N HIS A 50 -9.62 16.89 13.89
CA HIS A 50 -10.43 15.70 14.06
C HIS A 50 -11.04 15.56 15.47
N PHE A 51 -11.33 16.68 16.16
CA PHE A 51 -11.92 16.68 17.50
C PHE A 51 -13.19 15.81 17.57
N GLY A 52 -13.24 14.89 18.54
CA GLY A 52 -14.34 13.94 18.70
C GLY A 52 -14.23 12.68 17.83
N MET A 53 -13.20 12.55 17.01
CA MET A 53 -12.87 11.32 16.28
C MET A 53 -11.68 10.61 16.91
N THR A 54 -11.56 9.31 16.61
CA THR A 54 -10.38 8.50 16.94
C THR A 54 -9.89 7.77 15.70
N GLU A 55 -8.60 7.45 15.67
CA GLU A 55 -8.02 6.59 14.64
C GLU A 55 -8.49 5.15 14.83
N VAL A 56 -9.09 4.58 13.79
CA VAL A 56 -9.49 3.17 13.73
C VAL A 56 -8.72 2.50 12.59
N THR A 57 -7.97 1.45 12.93
CA THR A 57 -7.15 0.71 11.96
C THR A 57 -7.83 -0.59 11.57
N GLN A 58 -7.91 -0.82 10.26
CA GLN A 58 -8.34 -2.09 9.68
C GLN A 58 -7.18 -2.75 8.94
N ASP A 59 -6.94 -4.02 9.27
CA ASP A 59 -5.92 -4.84 8.63
C ASP A 59 -6.57 -5.74 7.56
N LYS A 60 -5.96 -5.77 6.38
CA LYS A 60 -6.33 -6.69 5.29
C LYS A 60 -5.07 -7.33 4.72
N THR A 61 -5.14 -8.63 4.48
CA THR A 61 -4.07 -9.38 3.84
C THR A 61 -4.54 -9.87 2.49
N PHE A 62 -3.74 -9.60 1.46
CA PHE A 62 -3.96 -10.05 0.10
C PHE A 62 -2.83 -10.97 -0.32
N GLU A 63 -3.16 -12.06 -1.01
CA GLU A 63 -2.16 -12.83 -1.74
C GLU A 63 -1.63 -12.02 -2.91
N LEU A 64 -0.31 -12.05 -3.12
CA LEU A 64 0.32 -11.40 -4.25
C LEU A 64 0.48 -12.36 -5.42
N LYS A 65 0.28 -11.83 -6.62
CA LYS A 65 0.67 -12.47 -7.88
C LYS A 65 1.81 -11.67 -8.51
N SER A 66 2.69 -12.36 -9.23
CA SER A 66 3.76 -11.70 -9.99
C SER A 66 3.22 -10.56 -10.84
N SER A 67 3.94 -9.45 -10.81
CA SER A 67 3.69 -8.26 -11.61
C SER A 67 4.31 -8.37 -13.02
N SER A 68 4.97 -9.49 -13.32
CA SER A 68 5.50 -9.82 -14.64
C SER A 68 4.37 -9.91 -15.67
N SER A 69 4.67 -9.42 -16.88
CA SER A 69 3.79 -9.59 -18.05
C SER A 69 3.95 -10.97 -18.70
N SER A 70 5.06 -11.67 -18.44
CA SER A 70 5.33 -13.03 -18.94
C SER A 70 4.94 -14.09 -17.92
N LYS A 71 4.22 -15.13 -18.37
CA LYS A 71 3.81 -16.27 -17.53
C LYS A 71 4.98 -17.14 -17.07
N ASP A 72 6.03 -17.21 -17.89
CA ASP A 72 7.23 -18.02 -17.63
C ASP A 72 8.39 -17.15 -17.09
N GLY A 73 8.13 -15.86 -16.85
CA GLY A 73 9.10 -14.93 -16.28
C GLY A 73 9.22 -15.07 -14.75
N PRO A 74 10.29 -14.51 -14.17
CA PRO A 74 10.48 -14.55 -12.72
C PRO A 74 9.33 -13.85 -11.98
N ASN A 75 9.05 -14.31 -10.76
CA ASN A 75 8.14 -13.61 -9.87
C ASN A 75 8.71 -12.23 -9.54
N MET A 76 7.89 -11.19 -9.63
CA MET A 76 8.37 -9.84 -9.35
C MET A 76 7.32 -8.91 -8.74
N LEU A 77 7.80 -8.01 -7.89
CA LEU A 77 7.11 -6.82 -7.41
C LEU A 77 7.77 -5.60 -8.08
N LEU A 78 6.96 -4.72 -8.65
CA LEU A 78 7.46 -3.53 -9.34
C LEU A 78 7.32 -2.29 -8.47
N TYR A 79 8.20 -1.32 -8.67
CA TYR A 79 8.05 0.02 -8.11
C TYR A 79 8.44 1.12 -9.08
N GLN A 80 7.95 2.33 -8.84
CA GLN A 80 8.41 3.55 -9.48
C GLN A 80 8.98 4.47 -8.39
N PRO A 81 10.26 4.87 -8.47
CA PRO A 81 10.82 5.88 -7.57
C PRO A 81 10.20 7.26 -7.85
N LEU A 82 10.02 8.06 -6.81
CA LEU A 82 9.58 9.45 -6.89
C LEU A 82 10.68 10.38 -6.38
N GLY A 83 10.74 11.60 -6.91
CA GLY A 83 11.70 12.62 -6.47
C GLY A 83 13.16 12.12 -6.52
N ASP A 84 13.80 12.06 -5.36
CA ASP A 84 15.18 11.57 -5.17
C ASP A 84 15.29 10.03 -5.10
N GLY A 85 14.17 9.32 -5.18
CA GLY A 85 14.08 7.86 -5.14
C GLY A 85 13.91 7.24 -3.76
N SER A 86 13.85 8.05 -2.69
CA SER A 86 13.52 7.60 -1.34
C SER A 86 12.06 7.12 -1.25
N GLU A 87 11.15 7.87 -1.87
CA GLU A 87 9.74 7.50 -1.98
C GLU A 87 9.49 6.60 -3.19
N LYS A 88 8.66 5.57 -2.99
CA LYS A 88 8.38 4.55 -4.01
C LYS A 88 6.90 4.24 -4.08
N VAL A 89 6.35 4.28 -5.29
CA VAL A 89 5.02 3.75 -5.60
C VAL A 89 5.18 2.34 -6.12
N TYR A 90 4.68 1.37 -5.36
CA TYR A 90 4.67 -0.03 -5.78
C TYR A 90 3.52 -0.31 -6.74
N LEU A 91 3.81 -1.07 -7.79
CA LEU A 91 2.84 -1.69 -8.68
C LEU A 91 2.77 -3.19 -8.37
N TYR A 92 1.58 -3.68 -8.07
CA TYR A 92 1.36 -5.04 -7.58
C TYR A 92 0.12 -5.66 -8.21
N ASN A 93 0.01 -6.98 -8.15
CA ASN A 93 -1.18 -7.70 -8.60
C ASN A 93 -1.69 -8.64 -7.51
N THR A 94 -3.00 -8.88 -7.51
CA THR A 94 -3.68 -9.83 -6.63
C THR A 94 -4.55 -10.76 -7.47
N PRO A 95 -4.83 -12.01 -7.04
CA PRO A 95 -5.58 -12.97 -7.85
C PRO A 95 -6.96 -12.48 -8.32
N ASP A 96 -7.60 -11.60 -7.55
CA ASP A 96 -8.92 -11.03 -7.82
C ASP A 96 -8.90 -9.84 -8.80
N LYS A 97 -7.72 -9.33 -9.14
CA LYS A 97 -7.56 -8.15 -10.01
C LYS A 97 -7.00 -8.54 -11.37
N LYS A 98 -7.65 -8.06 -12.44
CA LYS A 98 -7.21 -8.30 -13.83
C LYS A 98 -6.05 -7.39 -14.26
N LYS A 99 -5.88 -6.24 -13.61
CA LYS A 99 -4.87 -5.22 -13.93
C LYS A 99 -3.99 -4.99 -12.72
N LEU A 100 -2.74 -4.59 -12.98
CA LEU A 100 -1.84 -4.08 -11.94
C LEU A 100 -2.50 -2.95 -11.16
N GLN A 101 -2.38 -3.02 -9.84
CA GLN A 101 -2.77 -2.00 -8.89
C GLN A 101 -1.53 -1.16 -8.55
N LYS A 102 -1.75 0.07 -8.09
CA LYS A 102 -0.70 0.96 -7.61
C LYS A 102 -1.01 1.42 -6.19
N THR A 103 0.04 1.56 -5.39
CA THR A 103 -0.06 2.20 -4.07
C THR A 103 -0.31 3.70 -4.20
N GLY A 104 -0.90 4.30 -3.17
CA GLY A 104 -1.05 5.75 -3.07
C GLY A 104 0.26 6.45 -2.70
N THR A 105 0.23 7.78 -2.71
CA THR A 105 1.40 8.63 -2.39
C THR A 105 1.19 9.47 -1.13
N GLU A 106 -0.04 9.90 -0.84
CA GLU A 106 -0.33 10.77 0.30
C GLU A 106 -0.63 9.96 1.57
N ASN A 107 0.15 10.18 2.63
CA ASN A 107 0.06 9.44 3.89
C ASN A 107 0.09 7.90 3.70
N VAL A 108 0.80 7.44 2.67
CA VAL A 108 1.00 6.01 2.38
C VAL A 108 2.47 5.67 2.60
N THR A 109 2.73 4.71 3.48
CA THR A 109 4.08 4.14 3.67
C THR A 109 4.13 2.74 3.08
N ASN A 110 5.20 2.44 2.33
CA ASN A 110 5.40 1.15 1.69
C ASN A 110 6.72 0.53 2.16
N THR A 111 6.64 -0.68 2.72
CA THR A 111 7.81 -1.45 3.17
C THR A 111 7.84 -2.79 2.45
N VAL A 112 9.04 -3.26 2.11
CA VAL A 112 9.25 -4.59 1.52
C VAL A 112 10.03 -5.46 2.47
N GLN A 113 9.49 -6.62 2.79
CA GLN A 113 10.17 -7.68 3.56
C GLN A 113 10.46 -8.84 2.61
N LYS A 114 11.73 -9.25 2.56
CA LYS A 114 12.18 -10.37 1.72
C LYS A 114 12.16 -11.67 2.52
N ASP A 115 12.33 -12.78 1.82
CA ASP A 115 12.46 -14.12 2.38
C ASP A 115 11.24 -14.60 3.18
N ALA A 116 10.06 -14.09 2.82
CA ALA A 116 8.80 -14.55 3.38
C ALA A 116 8.40 -15.93 2.81
N GLN A 117 7.71 -16.75 3.60
CA GLN A 117 7.21 -18.05 3.11
C GLN A 117 6.18 -17.93 1.99
N LYS A 118 5.42 -16.83 1.96
CA LYS A 118 4.39 -16.55 0.97
C LYS A 118 4.41 -15.10 0.56
N ALA A 119 4.19 -14.85 -0.73
CA ALA A 119 4.07 -13.50 -1.25
C ALA A 119 2.70 -12.90 -0.87
N THR A 120 2.70 -11.89 -0.01
CA THR A 120 1.48 -11.25 0.50
C THR A 120 1.65 -9.74 0.64
N LEU A 121 0.55 -9.01 0.53
CA LEU A 121 0.43 -7.62 0.91
C LEU A 121 -0.41 -7.53 2.18
N VAL A 122 0.22 -7.09 3.27
CA VAL A 122 -0.49 -6.69 4.48
C VAL A 122 -0.72 -5.18 4.40
N GLN A 123 -1.99 -4.79 4.29
CA GLN A 123 -2.41 -3.41 4.22
C GLN A 123 -3.13 -3.03 5.51
N LYS A 124 -2.57 -2.06 6.23
CA LYS A 124 -3.22 -1.43 7.38
C LYS A 124 -3.74 -0.07 6.97
N THR A 125 -5.06 0.11 6.97
CA THR A 125 -5.68 1.40 6.66
C THR A 125 -6.24 1.98 7.93
N THR A 126 -5.74 3.15 8.32
CA THR A 126 -6.24 3.91 9.48
C THR A 126 -7.15 5.02 8.99
N LYS A 127 -8.31 5.14 9.63
CA LYS A 127 -9.31 6.17 9.34
C LYS A 127 -9.74 6.88 10.61
N TRP A 128 -10.02 8.17 10.52
CA TRP A 128 -10.71 8.91 11.57
C TRP A 128 -12.19 8.54 11.59
N SER A 129 -12.70 8.11 12.74
CA SER A 129 -14.11 7.75 12.88
C SER A 129 -14.70 8.22 14.21
N TYR A 130 -15.99 8.52 14.20
CA TYR A 130 -16.76 8.82 15.40
C TYR A 130 -17.13 7.54 16.14
N GLN A 131 -16.30 7.12 17.08
CA GLN A 131 -16.60 5.98 17.95
C GLN A 131 -17.68 6.32 18.99
N GLU A 132 -17.64 7.54 19.52
CA GLU A 132 -18.56 7.97 20.56
C GLU A 132 -19.85 8.57 19.99
N SER A 133 -21.00 8.14 20.53
CA SER A 133 -22.33 8.58 20.08
C SER A 133 -22.54 10.09 20.19
N TRP A 134 -21.95 10.75 21.19
CA TRP A 134 -22.06 12.21 21.36
C TRP A 134 -21.37 12.95 20.21
N ALA A 135 -20.16 12.51 19.83
CA ALA A 135 -19.37 13.14 18.79
C ALA A 135 -20.02 12.92 17.41
N LYS A 136 -20.49 11.69 17.15
CA LYS A 136 -21.25 11.37 15.94
C LYS A 136 -22.52 12.22 15.83
N THR A 137 -23.25 12.40 16.94
CA THR A 137 -24.46 13.23 16.95
C THR A 137 -24.13 14.69 16.69
N LEU A 138 -23.10 15.22 17.35
CA LEU A 138 -22.69 16.62 17.19
C LEU A 138 -22.16 16.89 15.77
N PHE A 139 -21.23 16.10 15.27
CA PHE A 139 -20.43 16.43 14.09
C PHE A 139 -20.75 15.60 12.83
N GLY A 140 -21.33 14.40 12.95
CA GLY A 140 -21.49 13.42 11.87
C GLY A 140 -22.57 13.72 10.82
N LEU A 141 -22.96 14.98 10.61
CA LEU A 141 -23.93 15.37 9.56
C LEU A 141 -23.28 15.63 8.20
N ALA A 142 -21.95 15.78 8.14
CA ALA A 142 -21.24 16.28 6.96
C ALA A 142 -20.54 15.17 6.13
N ASP A 143 -21.01 13.92 6.24
CA ASP A 143 -20.35 12.73 5.65
C ASP A 143 -18.83 12.67 5.91
N ASN A 144 -18.45 13.16 7.09
CA ASN A 144 -17.09 13.34 7.55
C ASN A 144 -16.64 12.20 8.50
N ASP A 145 -17.35 11.08 8.50
CA ASP A 145 -16.97 9.86 9.22
C ASP A 145 -16.10 8.97 8.32
N ASN A 146 -15.22 8.15 8.91
CA ASN A 146 -14.31 7.26 8.18
C ASN A 146 -13.36 7.96 7.19
N GLN A 147 -12.90 9.18 7.53
CA GLN A 147 -11.93 9.93 6.74
C GLN A 147 -10.58 9.22 6.73
N PHE A 148 -9.91 9.20 5.57
CA PHE A 148 -8.60 8.56 5.43
C PHE A 148 -7.54 9.30 6.26
N ALA A 149 -6.87 8.60 7.16
CA ALA A 149 -5.76 9.17 7.94
C ALA A 149 -4.42 8.76 7.31
N LYS A 150 -4.18 7.45 7.20
CA LYS A 150 -2.94 6.89 6.67
C LYS A 150 -3.13 5.45 6.20
N GLN A 151 -2.18 4.97 5.41
CA GLN A 151 -2.08 3.56 5.04
C GLN A 151 -0.64 3.07 5.11
N GLU A 152 -0.46 1.90 5.71
CA GLU A 152 0.82 1.22 5.78
C GLU A 152 0.72 -0.10 5.01
N ASN A 153 1.56 -0.25 4.00
CA ASN A 153 1.62 -1.43 3.15
C ASN A 153 2.92 -2.17 3.45
N THR A 154 2.82 -3.44 3.84
CA THR A 154 3.96 -4.34 3.95
C THR A 154 3.86 -5.41 2.87
N PHE A 155 4.75 -5.32 1.90
CA PHE A 155 4.91 -6.33 0.86
C PHE A 155 5.88 -7.40 1.37
N ASN A 156 5.34 -8.54 1.78
CA ASN A 156 6.13 -9.72 2.08
C ASN A 156 6.33 -10.47 0.76
N VAL A 157 7.58 -10.60 0.31
CA VAL A 157 7.93 -11.29 -0.93
C VAL A 157 8.80 -12.50 -0.62
N ALA A 158 8.60 -13.59 -1.36
CA ALA A 158 9.41 -14.78 -1.21
C ALA A 158 10.83 -14.56 -1.76
N SER A 159 11.76 -15.43 -1.38
CA SER A 159 13.18 -15.30 -1.76
C SER A 159 13.43 -15.36 -3.26
N ASP A 160 12.53 -16.00 -4.03
CA ASP A 160 12.56 -16.08 -5.49
C ASP A 160 11.95 -14.84 -6.19
N TRP A 161 11.41 -13.87 -5.45
CA TRP A 161 10.82 -12.67 -6.02
C TRP A 161 11.85 -11.57 -6.26
N LEU A 162 11.81 -11.00 -7.45
CA LEU A 162 12.56 -9.81 -7.79
C LEU A 162 11.78 -8.55 -7.37
N VAL A 163 12.49 -7.55 -6.83
CA VAL A 163 11.91 -6.24 -6.50
C VAL A 163 12.61 -5.20 -7.35
N LEU A 164 11.97 -4.81 -8.46
CA LEU A 164 12.59 -4.02 -9.52
C LEU A 164 11.84 -2.71 -9.75
N SER A 165 12.56 -1.68 -10.17
CA SER A 165 11.89 -0.53 -10.75
C SER A 165 11.22 -0.91 -12.08
N ALA A 166 10.19 -0.17 -12.49
CA ALA A 166 9.54 -0.40 -13.78
C ALA A 166 10.54 -0.34 -14.95
N ASP A 167 11.51 0.57 -14.89
CA ASP A 167 12.57 0.71 -15.89
C ASP A 167 13.52 -0.50 -15.89
N GLN A 168 13.95 -0.99 -14.72
CA GLN A 168 14.77 -2.19 -14.62
C GLN A 168 14.04 -3.42 -15.17
N ALA A 169 12.75 -3.57 -14.84
CA ALA A 169 11.94 -4.68 -15.34
C ALA A 169 11.77 -4.61 -16.86
N LYS A 170 11.56 -3.42 -17.42
CA LYS A 170 11.49 -3.22 -18.87
C LYS A 170 12.80 -3.60 -19.56
N LYS A 171 13.94 -3.07 -19.08
CA LYS A 171 15.27 -3.39 -19.63
C LYS A 171 15.59 -4.88 -19.51
N LEU A 172 15.23 -5.52 -18.40
CA LEU A 172 15.37 -6.96 -18.22
C LEU A 172 14.54 -7.73 -19.24
N GLY A 173 13.27 -7.36 -19.44
CA GLY A 173 12.41 -7.97 -20.45
C GLY A 173 13.00 -7.85 -21.86
N GLU A 174 13.42 -6.65 -22.25
CA GLU A 174 14.05 -6.39 -23.55
C GLU A 174 15.32 -7.20 -23.76
N TYR A 175 16.19 -7.29 -22.74
CA TYR A 175 17.41 -8.11 -22.81
C TYR A 175 17.08 -9.60 -23.00
N MET A 176 16.13 -10.12 -22.21
CA MET A 176 15.74 -11.53 -22.28
C MET A 176 15.12 -11.89 -23.63
N GLU A 177 14.34 -10.98 -24.23
CA GLU A 177 13.78 -11.16 -25.57
C GLU A 177 14.85 -11.10 -26.67
N GLN A 178 15.76 -10.12 -26.60
CA GLN A 178 16.82 -9.95 -27.60
C GLN A 178 17.83 -11.11 -27.59
N HIS A 179 18.15 -11.65 -26.41
CA HIS A 179 19.15 -12.70 -26.25
C HIS A 179 18.55 -14.09 -26.01
N ALA A 180 17.25 -14.30 -26.30
CA ALA A 180 16.54 -15.54 -25.98
C ALA A 180 17.24 -16.82 -26.51
N ALA A 181 17.80 -16.76 -27.73
CA ALA A 181 18.51 -17.89 -28.33
C ALA A 181 19.83 -18.20 -27.62
N ASP A 182 20.62 -17.17 -27.31
CA ASP A 182 21.90 -17.30 -26.61
C ASP A 182 21.69 -17.80 -25.17
N ILE A 183 20.71 -17.23 -24.47
CA ILE A 183 20.32 -17.63 -23.11
C ILE A 183 19.89 -19.11 -23.09
N LYS A 184 19.09 -19.55 -24.08
CA LYS A 184 18.68 -20.96 -24.17
C LYS A 184 19.88 -21.88 -24.38
N LYS A 185 20.80 -21.49 -25.27
CA LYS A 185 22.01 -22.27 -25.54
C LYS A 185 22.91 -22.36 -24.29
N GLU A 186 23.25 -21.21 -23.71
CA GLU A 186 24.10 -21.14 -22.50
C GLU A 186 23.47 -21.87 -21.32
N GLY A 187 22.15 -21.78 -21.16
CA GLY A 187 21.40 -22.53 -20.14
C GLY A 187 21.51 -24.04 -20.34
N THR A 188 21.29 -24.55 -21.57
CA THR A 188 21.42 -25.99 -21.85
C THR A 188 22.84 -26.50 -21.63
N GLU A 189 23.86 -25.74 -22.00
CA GLU A 189 25.26 -26.11 -21.80
C GLU A 189 25.64 -26.10 -20.30
N THR A 190 25.21 -25.07 -19.57
CA THR A 190 25.52 -24.91 -18.13
C THR A 190 24.83 -25.96 -17.28
N VAL A 191 23.52 -26.17 -17.49
CA VAL A 191 22.76 -27.23 -16.80
C VAL A 191 23.32 -28.60 -17.18
N GLY A 192 23.66 -28.83 -18.45
CA GLY A 192 24.27 -30.08 -18.91
C GLY A 192 25.61 -30.38 -18.22
N LYS A 193 26.49 -29.37 -18.08
CA LYS A 193 27.77 -29.50 -17.36
C LYS A 193 27.57 -29.82 -15.88
N LYS A 194 26.68 -29.10 -15.18
CA LYS A 194 26.35 -29.36 -13.76
C LYS A 194 25.75 -30.77 -13.60
N MET A 195 24.89 -31.18 -14.52
CA MET A 195 24.28 -32.51 -14.51
C MET A 195 25.31 -33.63 -14.72
N MET A 196 26.23 -33.47 -15.69
CA MET A 196 27.28 -34.45 -15.94
C MET A 196 28.20 -34.62 -14.72
N ALA A 197 28.58 -33.52 -14.06
CA ALA A 197 29.35 -33.57 -12.81
C ALA A 197 28.60 -34.31 -11.70
N ALA A 198 27.30 -34.08 -11.57
CA ALA A 198 26.46 -34.77 -10.58
C ALA A 198 26.33 -36.27 -10.87
N MET A 199 26.20 -36.68 -12.14
CA MET A 199 26.20 -38.10 -12.53
C MET A 199 27.56 -38.78 -12.30
N MET A 200 28.68 -38.07 -12.48
CA MET A 200 30.00 -38.62 -12.14
C MET A 200 30.16 -38.84 -10.63
N ALA A 201 29.62 -37.92 -9.82
CA ALA A 201 29.65 -38.04 -8.36
C ALA A 201 28.68 -39.12 -7.82
N ASN A 202 27.55 -39.34 -8.50
CA ASN A 202 26.58 -40.38 -8.16
C ASN A 202 26.10 -41.12 -9.43
N PRO A 203 26.81 -42.18 -9.87
CA PRO A 203 26.46 -42.94 -11.08
C PRO A 203 25.15 -43.73 -10.98
N SER A 204 24.64 -43.96 -9.77
CA SER A 204 23.39 -44.68 -9.48
C SER A 204 22.16 -43.77 -9.36
N MET A 205 22.30 -42.49 -9.69
CA MET A 205 21.24 -41.49 -9.56
C MET A 205 19.98 -41.86 -10.34
N SER A 206 18.85 -41.85 -9.65
CA SER A 206 17.53 -42.17 -10.20
C SER A 206 17.02 -41.07 -11.13
N GLN A 207 16.09 -41.39 -12.03
CA GLN A 207 15.45 -40.39 -12.90
C GLN A 207 14.75 -39.26 -12.12
N GLU A 208 14.22 -39.55 -10.93
CA GLU A 208 13.56 -38.53 -10.09
C GLU A 208 14.57 -37.52 -9.54
N GLU A 209 15.75 -37.98 -9.12
CA GLU A 209 16.85 -37.12 -8.68
C GLU A 209 17.40 -36.29 -9.85
N GLN A 210 17.52 -36.88 -11.04
CA GLN A 210 17.95 -36.15 -12.25
C GLN A 210 16.97 -35.02 -12.58
N ALA A 211 15.66 -35.27 -12.48
CA ALA A 211 14.64 -34.25 -12.71
C ALA A 211 14.72 -33.11 -11.68
N LYS A 212 14.86 -33.44 -10.38
CA LYS A 212 15.03 -32.43 -9.31
C LYS A 212 16.29 -31.58 -9.50
N LEU A 213 17.42 -32.19 -9.83
CA LEU A 213 18.67 -31.47 -10.08
C LEU A 213 18.60 -30.61 -11.35
N THR A 214 17.96 -31.10 -12.40
CA THR A 214 17.73 -30.31 -13.62
C THR A 214 16.91 -29.06 -13.31
N GLU A 215 15.84 -29.18 -12.53
CA GLU A 215 15.04 -28.03 -12.09
C GLU A 215 15.85 -27.07 -11.23
N GLN A 216 16.63 -27.58 -10.27
CA GLN A 216 17.49 -26.78 -9.41
C GLN A 216 18.53 -26.01 -10.22
N TYR A 217 19.30 -26.68 -11.07
CA TYR A 217 20.33 -26.04 -11.88
C TYR A 217 19.76 -25.05 -12.88
N THR A 218 18.56 -25.30 -13.41
CA THR A 218 17.86 -24.33 -14.27
C THR A 218 17.50 -23.07 -13.50
N LYS A 219 16.96 -23.21 -12.28
CA LYS A 219 16.65 -22.05 -11.41
C LYS A 219 17.91 -21.27 -11.03
N GLU A 220 18.98 -21.97 -10.65
CA GLU A 220 20.27 -21.34 -10.32
C GLU A 220 20.82 -20.54 -11.50
N PHE A 221 20.84 -21.13 -12.71
CA PHE A 221 21.28 -20.44 -13.92
C PHE A 221 20.44 -19.18 -14.21
N GLN A 222 19.10 -19.29 -14.11
CA GLN A 222 18.20 -18.15 -14.30
C GLN A 222 18.48 -17.04 -13.28
N GLN A 223 18.67 -17.38 -12.00
CA GLN A 223 18.96 -16.41 -10.94
C GLN A 223 20.32 -15.72 -11.15
N GLU A 224 21.37 -16.48 -11.46
CA GLU A 224 22.72 -15.95 -11.74
C GLU A 224 22.69 -15.00 -12.95
N LEU A 225 22.01 -15.40 -14.03
CA LEU A 225 21.87 -14.59 -15.23
C LEU A 225 21.12 -13.28 -14.94
N ILE A 226 19.98 -13.34 -14.25
CA ILE A 226 19.21 -12.15 -13.88
C ILE A 226 20.04 -11.22 -13.00
N GLN A 227 20.77 -11.75 -12.02
CA GLN A 227 21.65 -10.94 -11.16
C GLN A 227 22.76 -10.26 -11.96
N LYS A 228 23.38 -10.97 -12.92
CA LYS A 228 24.40 -10.42 -13.80
C LYS A 228 23.83 -9.28 -14.64
N ILE A 229 22.71 -9.51 -15.33
CA ILE A 229 22.02 -8.51 -16.15
C ILE A 229 21.67 -7.26 -15.33
N LEU A 230 21.08 -7.44 -14.14
CA LEU A 230 20.69 -6.33 -13.28
C LEU A 230 21.89 -5.55 -12.72
N SER A 231 23.04 -6.20 -12.55
CA SER A 231 24.28 -5.55 -12.09
C SER A 231 24.89 -4.70 -13.19
N ASP A 232 24.83 -5.15 -14.44
CA ASP A 232 25.30 -4.40 -15.62
C ASP A 232 24.40 -3.20 -15.96
N MET A 233 23.18 -3.14 -15.40
CA MET A 233 22.22 -2.05 -15.59
C MET A 233 22.30 -0.93 -14.54
N LYS A 234 23.12 -1.09 -13.49
CA LYS A 234 23.34 -0.08 -12.44
C LYS A 234 24.41 0.92 -12.86
#